data_AF-A0A7Z9TB67-F1
#
_entry.id   AF-A0A7Z9TB67-F1
#
_cell.length_a   1.000
_cell.length_b   1.000
_cell.length_c   1.000
_cell.angle_alpha   90.00
_cell.angle_beta   90.00
_cell.angle_gamma   90.00
#
_symmetry.space_group_name_H-M   'P 1'
#
loop_
_entity.id
_entity.type
_entity.pdbx_description
1 polymer ?
#
loop_
_entity_poly.entity_id
_entity_poly.type
_entity_poly.pdbx_seq_one_letter_code
_entity_poly.pdbx_strand_id
1 'polypeptide(L)' 'MKIGSVLLDHEYALAPMAGMTDTAFRRLVKWNGGCGLVLTEM' A
#
# COMPACT_ATOMS: atom_id res chain seq x y z
N MET A 1 6.46 -1.77 11.27
CA MET A 1 5.57 -0.74 11.86
C MET A 1 4.27 -1.38 12.36
N LYS A 2 3.62 -0.92 13.45
CA LYS A 2 2.38 -1.53 13.98
C LYS A 2 1.19 -0.58 13.87
N ILE A 3 0.09 -1.04 13.27
CA ILE A 3 -1.20 -0.32 13.18
C ILE A 3 -2.27 -1.18 13.84
N GLY A 4 -2.76 -0.77 15.01
CA GLY A 4 -3.72 -1.56 15.78
C GLY A 4 -3.18 -2.97 16.11
N SER A 5 -3.85 -4.01 15.63
CA SER A 5 -3.43 -5.41 15.76
C SER A 5 -2.54 -5.91 14.62
N VAL A 6 -2.31 -5.12 13.58
CA VAL A 6 -1.57 -5.52 12.38
C VAL A 6 -0.12 -5.04 12.47
N LEU A 7 0.82 -5.98 12.27
CA LEU A 7 2.23 -5.67 12.06
C LEU A 7 2.49 -5.57 10.56
N LEU A 8 2.97 -4.41 10.12
CA LEU A 8 3.41 -4.15 8.76
C LEU A 8 4.88 -4.54 8.61
N ASP A 9 5.15 -5.25 7.52
CA ASP A 9 6.49 -5.67 7.13
C ASP A 9 7.42 -4.49 6.83
N HIS A 10 6.86 -3.39 6.30
CA HIS A 10 7.59 -2.14 6.03
C HIS A 10 6.88 -0.93 6.64
N GLU A 11 7.66 0.14 6.83
CA GLU A 11 7.24 1.37 7.52
C GLU A 11 6.50 2.35 6.59
N TYR A 12 6.51 2.08 5.30
CA TYR A 12 5.88 2.93 4.28
C TYR A 12 4.51 2.40 3.88
N ALA A 13 3.61 3.33 3.58
CA ALA A 13 2.27 3.05 3.07
C ALA A 13 2.03 3.84 1.78
N LEU A 14 1.37 3.21 0.81
CA LEU A 14 0.93 3.87 -0.40
C LEU A 14 -0.39 4.61 -0.13
N ALA A 15 -0.36 5.94 -0.27
CA ALA A 15 -1.54 6.78 -0.12
C ALA A 15 -2.52 6.63 -1.31
N PRO A 16 -3.84 6.77 -1.09
CA PRO A 16 -4.81 6.76 -2.17
C PRO A 16 -4.71 8.06 -2.98
N MET A 17 -4.60 7.93 -4.29
CA MET A 17 -4.48 9.03 -5.25
C MET A 17 -5.37 8.77 -6.47
N ALA A 18 -6.56 9.37 -6.47
CA ALA A 18 -7.28 9.89 -7.65
C ALA A 18 -6.84 9.42 -9.06
N GLY A 19 -7.25 8.28 -9.60
CA GLY A 19 -6.92 7.83 -10.96
C GLY A 19 -5.45 7.45 -11.19
N MET A 20 -4.69 7.21 -10.12
CA MET A 20 -3.29 6.80 -10.17
C MET A 20 -3.08 5.48 -9.42
N THR A 21 -3.87 5.23 -8.37
CA THR A 21 -3.70 4.06 -7.48
C THR A 21 -4.57 2.88 -7.92
N ASP A 22 -4.56 2.62 -9.21
CA ASP A 22 -5.35 1.56 -9.84
C ASP A 22 -4.91 0.15 -9.42
N THR A 23 -5.73 -0.85 -9.77
CA THR A 23 -5.45 -2.27 -9.48
C THR A 23 -4.08 -2.72 -9.98
N ALA A 24 -3.66 -2.28 -11.17
CA ALA A 24 -2.35 -2.62 -11.72
C ALA A 24 -1.21 -2.02 -10.89
N PHE A 25 -1.30 -0.73 -10.56
CA PHE A 25 -0.28 -0.03 -9.77
C PHE A 25 -0.13 -0.65 -8.37
N ARG A 26 -1.24 -0.94 -7.69
CA ARG A 26 -1.23 -1.58 -6.37
C ARG A 26 -0.60 -2.97 -6.38
N ARG A 27 -0.88 -3.76 -7.44
CA ARG A 27 -0.26 -5.08 -7.62
C ARG A 27 1.24 -4.96 -7.87
N LEU A 28 1.66 -4.00 -8.68
CA LEU A 28 3.08 -3.71 -8.92
C LEU A 28 3.80 -3.34 -7.63
N VAL A 29 3.24 -2.42 -6.82
CA VAL A 29 3.82 -2.02 -5.53
C VAL A 29 3.89 -3.17 -4.54
N LYS A 30 2.84 -4.01 -4.47
CA LYS A 30 2.87 -5.23 -3.64
C LYS A 30 3.92 -6.23 -4.09
N TRP A 31 4.17 -6.35 -5.40
CA TRP A 31 5.13 -7.31 -5.95
C TRP A 31 6.57 -6.82 -5.84
N ASN A 32 6.81 -5.53 -6.03
CA ASN A 32 8.14 -4.92 -5.94
C ASN A 32 8.71 -4.99 -4.52
N GLY A 33 7.86 -4.97 -3.49
CA GLY A 33 8.31 -4.85 -2.09
C GLY A 33 8.78 -3.42 -1.81
N GLY A 34 8.27 -2.81 -0.73
CA GLY A 34 8.55 -1.39 -0.45
C GLY A 34 7.50 -0.72 0.43
N CYS A 35 6.24 -1.12 0.28
CA CYS A 35 5.14 -0.60 1.09
C CYS A 35 4.51 -1.73 1.92
N GLY A 36 4.44 -1.53 3.24
CA GLY A 36 3.79 -2.47 4.17
C GLY A 36 2.27 -2.40 4.08
N LEU A 37 1.73 -1.29 3.56
CA LEU A 37 0.30 -1.07 3.39
C LEU A 37 0.00 -0.44 2.04
N VAL A 38 -1.07 -0.88 1.38
CA VAL A 38 -1.53 -0.35 0.09
C VAL A 38 -3.01 -0.01 0.21
N LEU A 39 -3.35 1.23 -0.12
CA LEU A 39 -4.72 1.75 -0.03
C LEU A 39 -5.37 1.84 -1.41
N THR A 40 -6.71 1.86 -1.42
CA THR A 40 -7.53 2.08 -2.61
C THR A 40 -8.22 3.42 -2.50
N GLU A 41 -8.46 4.05 -3.64
CA GLU A 41 -9.38 5.18 -3.73
C GLU A 41 -10.82 4.68 -3.46
N MET A 42 -11.68 5.57 -2.94
CA MET A 42 -13.09 5.29 -2.64
C MET A 42 -13.94 5.27 -3.90
#